data_AF-A0A9X2AK99-F1
#
_entry.id   AF-A0A9X2AK99-F1
#
_cell.length_a   1.000
_cell.length_b   1.000
_cell.length_c   1.000
_cell.angle_alpha   90.00
_cell.angle_beta   90.00
_cell.angle_gamma   90.00
#
_symmetry.space_group_name_H-M   'P 1'
#
loop_
_entity.id
_entity.type
_entity.pdbx_description
1 polymer ?
#
loop_
_entity_poly.entity_id
_entity_poly.type
_entity_poly.pdbx_seq_one_letter_code
_entity_poly.pdbx_strand_id
1 'polypeptide(L)'
;MVNYYTTIPVELCEYALVNRKVNHTKLYLLLKLKSSGHIKYELDIFECAKDWANELQLNHKTIVNCFKWLIKEKWITINGISKAIHIKGYSKLFTKLNFKSKTAIKYDPENFSDFKAFCCAVVIIYYRNKKRYFQKQSVANMERTNTNCKTYPKGFYTISCNYLAKCLGVSKTTAYNFKKEAHKVGFITKKKNTVFITDDNGERYNNSHYHTYKLYRGKSNAGRIRRGRKYLKIVEADLIKSNIHLKKKRIF
;
A
#
# COMPACT_ATOMS: atom_id res chain seq x y z
N MET A 1 21.47 -3.11 20.23
CA MET A 1 20.81 -2.68 18.97
C MET A 1 19.73 -1.69 19.35
N VAL A 2 19.88 -0.40 19.01
CA VAL A 2 18.84 0.59 19.28
C VAL A 2 17.72 0.38 18.26
N ASN A 3 16.54 -0.07 18.72
CA ASN A 3 15.36 -0.28 17.89
C ASN A 3 14.77 1.08 17.46
N TYR A 4 15.27 1.65 16.37
CA TYR A 4 14.70 2.85 15.77
C TYR A 4 13.44 2.48 14.99
N TYR A 5 12.27 2.79 15.57
CA TYR A 5 11.00 2.72 14.86
C TYR A 5 10.45 4.12 14.60
N THR A 6 9.60 4.24 13.58
CA THR A 6 8.85 5.46 13.31
C THR A 6 7.41 5.16 12.97
N THR A 7 6.53 6.15 13.13
CA THR A 7 5.11 6.01 12.80
C THR A 7 4.80 6.78 11.53
N ILE A 8 4.69 6.07 10.41
CA ILE A 8 4.53 6.66 9.08
C ILE A 8 3.04 6.90 8.79
N PRO A 9 2.65 8.13 8.39
CA PRO A 9 1.31 8.38 7.86
C PRO A 9 1.03 7.54 6.61
N VAL A 10 -0.16 6.92 6.54
CA VAL A 10 -0.56 6.12 5.38
C VAL A 10 -0.47 6.93 4.08
N GLU A 11 -0.88 8.19 4.12
CA GLU A 11 -0.86 9.07 2.95
C GLU A 11 0.57 9.43 2.49
N LEU A 12 1.57 9.31 3.36
CA LEU A 12 2.97 9.43 2.95
C LEU A 12 3.42 8.22 2.12
N CYS A 13 2.98 7.00 2.50
CA CYS A 13 3.19 5.80 1.69
C CYS A 13 2.46 5.89 0.34
N GLU A 14 1.22 6.38 0.35
CA GLU A 14 0.44 6.63 -0.87
C GLU A 14 1.14 7.63 -1.79
N TYR A 15 1.53 8.79 -1.24
CA TYR A 15 2.26 9.83 -1.97
C TYR A 15 3.53 9.27 -2.61
N ALA A 16 4.30 8.47 -1.88
CA ALA A 16 5.54 7.86 -2.37
C ALA A 16 5.29 6.94 -3.58
N LEU A 17 4.20 6.18 -3.59
CA LEU A 17 3.86 5.28 -4.69
C LEU A 17 3.31 6.03 -5.91
N VAL A 18 2.32 6.89 -5.70
CA VAL A 18 1.60 7.59 -6.77
C VAL A 18 2.54 8.55 -7.50
N ASN A 19 3.37 9.29 -6.76
CA ASN A 19 4.30 10.27 -7.33
C ASN A 19 5.67 9.67 -7.71
N ARG A 20 5.84 8.35 -7.60
CA ARG A 20 7.10 7.63 -7.85
C ARG A 20 8.27 8.17 -7.01
N LYS A 21 8.00 8.56 -5.76
CA LYS A 21 8.96 9.14 -4.81
C LYS A 21 9.46 8.16 -3.74
N VAL A 22 9.33 6.85 -3.97
CA VAL A 22 9.75 5.80 -3.02
C VAL A 22 11.17 6.01 -2.50
N ASN A 23 12.17 6.22 -3.36
CA ASN A 23 13.56 6.40 -2.92
C ASN A 23 13.78 7.71 -2.14
N HIS A 24 13.04 8.76 -2.47
CA HIS A 24 13.09 10.04 -1.75
C HIS A 24 12.53 9.86 -0.34
N THR A 25 11.41 9.14 -0.22
CA THR A 25 10.81 8.80 1.06
C THR A 25 11.69 7.86 1.87
N LYS A 26 12.39 6.89 1.24
CA LYS A 26 13.40 6.04 1.92
C LYS A 26 14.47 6.90 2.59
N LEU A 27 15.09 7.81 1.82
CA LEU A 27 16.12 8.70 2.35
C LEU A 27 15.59 9.59 3.48
N TYR A 28 14.42 10.19 3.30
CA TYR A 28 13.78 10.98 4.34
C TYR A 28 13.56 10.17 5.64
N LEU A 29 13.10 8.92 5.53
CA LEU A 29 12.88 8.05 6.69
C LEU A 29 14.18 7.64 7.36
N LEU A 30 15.22 7.33 6.59
CA LEU A 30 16.54 7.03 7.15
C LEU A 30 17.05 8.19 8.01
N LEU A 31 17.06 9.40 7.45
CA LEU A 31 17.50 10.60 8.14
C LEU A 31 16.65 10.87 9.39
N LYS A 32 15.34 10.62 9.29
CA LYS A 32 14.42 10.78 10.42
C LYS A 32 14.62 9.73 11.51
N LEU A 33 14.98 8.49 11.18
CA LEU A 33 15.27 7.44 12.16
C LEU A 33 16.60 7.69 12.87
N LYS A 34 17.58 8.26 12.14
CA LYS A 34 18.89 8.62 12.68
C LYS A 34 18.92 9.88 13.54
N SER A 35 17.81 10.61 13.66
CA SER A 35 17.81 11.90 14.37
C SER A 35 16.53 12.23 15.09
N SER A 36 16.63 13.08 16.10
CA SER A 36 15.49 13.74 16.74
C SER A 36 14.95 14.93 15.93
N GLY A 37 15.39 15.10 14.68
CA GLY A 37 14.99 16.20 13.79
C GLY A 37 16.15 17.09 13.32
N HIS A 38 17.35 16.92 13.88
CA HIS A 38 18.56 17.60 13.45
C HIS A 38 19.72 16.61 13.29
N ILE A 39 20.47 16.73 12.19
CA ILE A 39 21.71 15.98 11.97
C ILE A 39 22.83 17.01 11.76
N LYS A 40 23.83 17.00 12.64
CA LYS A 40 25.05 17.79 12.42
C LYS A 40 25.93 17.07 11.39
N TYR A 41 26.64 17.83 10.57
CA TYR A 41 27.64 17.31 9.65
C TYR A 41 28.95 18.05 9.83
N GLU A 42 30.06 17.33 9.92
CA GLU A 42 31.39 17.91 10.07
C GLU A 42 32.07 18.10 8.70
N LEU A 43 31.98 17.06 7.86
CA LEU A 43 32.42 16.99 6.48
C LEU A 43 31.40 17.61 5.51
N ASP A 44 31.75 17.74 4.23
CA ASP A 44 30.77 18.11 3.20
C ASP A 44 29.55 17.17 3.24
N ILE A 45 28.34 17.75 3.20
CA ILE A 45 27.06 17.05 3.17
C ILE A 45 27.02 15.96 2.09
N PHE A 46 27.68 16.18 0.95
CA PHE A 46 27.69 15.22 -0.15
C PHE A 46 28.60 14.01 0.08
N GLU A 47 29.53 14.10 1.03
CA GLU A 47 30.29 12.95 1.53
C GLU A 47 29.41 12.05 2.41
N CYS A 48 28.58 12.62 3.29
CA CYS A 48 27.59 11.86 4.08
C CYS A 48 26.60 11.07 3.20
N ALA A 49 26.39 11.50 1.95
CA ALA A 49 25.55 10.79 1.01
C ALA A 49 26.10 9.40 0.60
N LYS A 50 27.41 9.15 0.75
CA LYS A 50 28.01 7.83 0.51
C LYS A 50 27.52 6.81 1.56
N ASP A 51 27.47 7.21 2.82
CA ASP A 51 26.98 6.35 3.90
C ASP A 51 25.50 6.02 3.72
N TRP A 52 24.69 7.03 3.38
CA TRP A 52 23.26 6.82 3.11
C TRP A 52 23.02 5.94 1.88
N ALA A 53 23.90 6.01 0.88
CA ALA A 53 23.85 5.15 -0.30
C ALA A 53 24.09 3.69 0.06
N ASN A 54 25.09 3.42 0.89
CA ASN A 54 25.40 2.07 1.39
C ASN A 54 24.24 1.50 2.20
N GLU A 55 23.69 2.26 3.15
CA GLU A 55 22.58 1.80 4.01
C GLU A 55 21.27 1.56 3.26
N LEU A 56 20.98 2.37 2.25
CA LEU A 56 19.78 2.20 1.42
C LEU A 56 19.99 1.22 0.27
N GLN A 57 21.22 0.74 0.06
CA GLN A 57 21.64 -0.06 -1.09
C GLN A 57 21.23 0.61 -2.41
N LEU A 58 21.53 1.91 -2.51
CA LEU A 58 21.25 2.75 -3.68
C LEU A 58 22.55 3.35 -4.21
N ASN A 59 22.56 3.73 -5.48
CA ASN A 59 23.69 4.45 -6.04
C ASN A 59 23.82 5.84 -5.40
N HIS A 60 25.05 6.26 -5.07
CA HIS A 60 25.38 7.60 -4.57
C HIS A 60 24.73 8.72 -5.39
N LYS A 61 24.80 8.64 -6.74
CA LYS A 61 24.15 9.62 -7.64
C LYS A 61 22.65 9.72 -7.41
N THR A 62 21.98 8.58 -7.14
CA THR A 62 20.55 8.54 -6.83
C THR A 62 20.26 9.21 -5.49
N ILE A 63 21.09 8.97 -4.46
CA ILE A 63 20.94 9.60 -3.14
C ILE A 63 21.11 11.11 -3.24
N VAL A 64 22.16 11.59 -3.91
CA VAL A 64 22.39 13.03 -4.11
C VAL A 64 21.20 13.70 -4.79
N ASN A 65 20.64 13.06 -5.83
CA ASN A 65 19.44 13.56 -6.50
C ASN A 65 18.22 13.57 -5.58
N CYS A 66 18.02 12.50 -4.79
CA CYS A 66 16.93 12.44 -3.81
C CYS A 66 17.07 13.53 -2.75
N PHE A 67 18.29 13.75 -2.26
CA PHE A 67 18.61 14.73 -1.24
C PHE A 67 18.35 16.16 -1.74
N LYS A 68 18.85 16.51 -2.94
CA LYS A 68 18.56 17.80 -3.60
C LYS A 68 17.05 18.02 -3.75
N TRP A 69 16.30 16.98 -4.12
CA TRP A 69 14.84 17.06 -4.21
C TRP A 69 14.17 17.27 -2.84
N LEU A 70 14.63 16.61 -1.77
CA LEU A 70 14.09 16.80 -0.42
C LEU A 70 14.30 18.23 0.09
N ILE A 71 15.42 18.87 -0.27
CA ILE A 71 15.68 20.28 0.03
C ILE A 71 14.75 21.18 -0.78
N LYS A 72 14.66 20.95 -2.10
CA LYS A 72 13.78 21.72 -3.01
C LYS A 72 12.33 21.68 -2.52
N GLU A 73 11.86 20.50 -2.13
CA GLU A 73 10.51 20.32 -1.59
C GLU A 73 10.37 20.76 -0.13
N LYS A 74 11.43 21.26 0.52
CA LYS A 74 11.41 21.69 1.93
C LYS A 74 10.91 20.60 2.89
N TRP A 75 11.22 19.33 2.58
CA TRP A 75 11.11 18.21 3.52
C TRP A 75 12.29 18.23 4.49
N ILE A 76 13.40 18.78 4.02
CA ILE A 76 14.64 19.00 4.74
C ILE A 76 15.12 20.43 4.47
N THR A 77 15.79 21.04 5.43
CA THR A 77 16.45 22.34 5.31
C THR A 77 17.88 22.24 5.82
N ILE A 78 18.81 22.93 5.17
CA ILE A 78 20.21 22.97 5.58
C ILE A 78 20.49 24.35 6.20
N ASN A 79 21.14 24.35 7.35
CA ASN A 79 21.78 25.53 7.90
C ASN A 79 23.29 25.39 7.68
N GLY A 80 23.86 26.27 6.85
CA GLY A 80 25.29 26.27 6.54
C GLY A 80 26.15 26.82 7.68
N ILE A 81 25.59 27.72 8.51
CA ILE A 81 26.31 28.35 9.63
C ILE A 81 26.50 27.33 10.75
N SER A 82 25.42 26.66 11.17
CA SER A 82 25.47 25.66 12.24
C SER A 82 25.84 24.26 11.75
N LYS A 83 26.16 24.11 10.47
CA LYS A 83 26.39 22.83 9.77
C LYS A 83 25.39 21.75 10.21
N ALA A 84 24.10 22.07 10.08
CA ALA A 84 23.02 21.19 10.51
C ALA A 84 21.95 20.98 9.41
N ILE A 85 21.51 19.74 9.28
CA ILE A 85 20.36 19.33 8.48
C ILE A 85 19.15 19.24 9.40
N HIS A 86 18.15 20.08 9.18
CA HIS A 86 16.88 20.03 9.89
C HIS A 86 15.84 19.25 9.09
N ILE A 87 15.29 18.20 9.69
CA ILE A 87 14.35 17.25 9.09
C ILE A 87 12.95 17.58 9.57
N LYS A 88 12.07 17.92 8.62
CA LYS A 88 10.71 18.32 8.95
C LYS A 88 9.94 17.15 9.59
N GLY A 89 9.23 17.43 10.68
CA GLY A 89 8.33 16.46 11.35
C GLY A 89 7.14 16.02 10.48
N TYR A 90 6.51 14.90 10.82
CA TYR A 90 5.32 14.43 10.10
C TYR A 90 4.17 15.43 10.19
N SER A 91 3.95 16.08 11.33
CA SER A 91 3.00 17.20 11.51
C SER A 91 3.12 18.25 10.40
N LYS A 92 4.33 18.79 10.23
CA LYS A 92 4.63 19.84 9.26
C LYS A 92 4.55 19.34 7.82
N LEU A 93 4.88 18.06 7.56
CA LEU A 93 4.67 17.45 6.24
C LEU A 93 3.20 17.20 5.94
N PHE A 94 2.43 16.80 6.94
CA PHE A 94 1.00 16.53 6.85
C PHE A 94 0.26 17.77 6.36
N THR A 95 0.51 18.92 7.00
CA THR A 95 -0.05 20.21 6.56
C THR A 95 0.44 20.60 5.17
N LYS A 96 1.76 20.48 4.90
CA LYS A 96 2.34 20.85 3.60
C LYS A 96 1.75 20.05 2.43
N LEU A 97 1.56 18.75 2.61
CA LEU A 97 1.07 17.84 1.58
C LEU A 97 -0.46 17.73 1.56
N ASN A 98 -1.15 18.51 2.40
CA ASN A 98 -2.61 18.51 2.55
C ASN A 98 -3.19 17.11 2.79
N PHE A 99 -2.53 16.37 3.67
CA PHE A 99 -2.97 15.06 4.12
C PHE A 99 -4.26 15.19 4.94
N LYS A 100 -5.17 14.23 4.78
CA LYS A 100 -6.51 14.22 5.41
C LYS A 100 -6.63 13.09 6.43
N SER A 101 -5.96 11.97 6.21
CA SER A 101 -6.08 10.77 7.03
C SER A 101 -5.09 10.77 8.19
N LYS A 102 -5.61 10.76 9.42
CA LYS A 102 -4.81 10.55 10.63
C LYS A 102 -4.34 9.10 10.83
N THR A 103 -4.45 8.25 9.81
CA THR A 103 -4.09 6.84 9.88
C THR A 103 -2.59 6.68 9.67
N ALA A 104 -1.97 5.86 10.52
CA ALA A 104 -0.55 5.64 10.52
C ALA A 104 -0.22 4.16 10.73
N ILE A 105 1.04 3.82 10.52
CA ILE A 105 1.57 2.49 10.80
C ILE A 105 2.96 2.60 11.45
N LYS A 106 3.24 1.72 12.40
CA LYS A 106 4.61 1.53 12.92
C LYS A 106 5.46 0.90 11.81
N TYR A 107 6.53 1.57 11.46
CA TYR A 107 7.58 1.07 10.58
C TYR A 107 8.83 0.86 11.42
N ASP A 108 9.30 -0.38 11.41
CA ASP A 108 10.40 -0.87 12.22
C ASP A 108 11.26 -1.76 11.32
N PRO A 109 12.07 -1.15 10.44
CA PRO A 109 12.82 -1.89 9.43
C PRO A 109 14.11 -2.49 9.98
N GLU A 110 14.36 -3.76 9.68
CA GLU A 110 15.73 -4.30 9.71
C GLU A 110 16.57 -3.70 8.57
N ASN A 111 15.94 -3.49 7.40
CA ASN A 111 16.52 -2.84 6.24
C ASN A 111 15.46 -2.11 5.40
N PHE A 112 15.91 -1.34 4.40
CA PHE A 112 15.03 -0.57 3.52
C PHE A 112 14.69 -1.27 2.19
N SER A 113 15.13 -2.50 1.94
CA SER A 113 14.88 -3.18 0.65
C SER A 113 13.38 -3.30 0.39
N ASP A 114 12.64 -3.63 1.44
CA ASP A 114 11.22 -3.95 1.40
C ASP A 114 10.29 -2.75 1.52
N PHE A 115 10.84 -1.54 1.64
CA PHE A 115 10.04 -0.33 1.88
C PHE A 115 8.97 -0.09 0.81
N LYS A 116 9.26 -0.40 -0.47
CA LYS A 116 8.26 -0.27 -1.54
C LYS A 116 7.09 -1.23 -1.32
N ALA A 117 7.39 -2.50 -1.03
CA ALA A 117 6.40 -3.52 -0.75
C ALA A 117 5.60 -3.19 0.53
N PHE A 118 6.26 -2.61 1.53
CA PHE A 118 5.63 -2.08 2.73
C PHE A 118 4.62 -0.98 2.37
N CYS A 119 5.01 0.06 1.62
CA CYS A 119 4.09 1.10 1.16
C CYS A 119 2.89 0.52 0.40
N CYS A 120 3.13 -0.46 -0.49
CA CYS A 120 2.07 -1.14 -1.22
C CYS A 120 1.08 -1.81 -0.26
N ALA A 121 1.57 -2.55 0.75
CA ALA A 121 0.73 -3.20 1.75
C ALA A 121 -0.09 -2.20 2.56
N VAL A 122 0.55 -1.14 3.05
CA VAL A 122 -0.07 -0.07 3.87
C VAL A 122 -1.29 0.51 3.16
N VAL A 123 -1.10 0.90 1.90
CA VAL A 123 -2.13 1.50 1.06
C VAL A 123 -3.27 0.50 0.77
N ILE A 124 -2.93 -0.75 0.42
CA ILE A 124 -3.93 -1.80 0.16
C ILE A 124 -4.81 -2.02 1.39
N ILE A 125 -4.20 -2.10 2.57
CA ILE A 125 -4.91 -2.36 3.83
C ILE A 125 -5.75 -1.16 4.24
N TYR A 126 -5.26 0.05 4.02
CA TYR A 126 -6.03 1.27 4.28
C TYR A 126 -7.33 1.30 3.47
N TYR A 127 -7.25 1.10 2.14
CA TYR A 127 -8.44 1.10 1.30
C TYR A 127 -9.33 -0.13 1.52
N ARG A 128 -8.76 -1.29 1.87
CA ARG A 128 -9.53 -2.46 2.32
C ARG A 128 -10.37 -2.11 3.56
N ASN A 129 -9.77 -1.47 4.55
CA ASN A 129 -10.45 -1.10 5.79
C ASN A 129 -11.49 0.01 5.54
N LYS A 130 -11.18 0.99 4.68
CA LYS A 130 -12.10 2.05 4.25
C LYS A 130 -13.32 1.46 3.53
N LYS A 131 -13.11 0.56 2.55
CA LYS A 131 -14.20 -0.16 1.86
C LYS A 131 -15.10 -0.90 2.85
N ARG A 132 -14.50 -1.64 3.79
CA ARG A 132 -15.23 -2.40 4.82
C ARG A 132 -16.06 -1.49 5.73
N TYR A 133 -15.53 -0.33 6.10
CA TYR A 133 -16.24 0.63 6.93
C TYR A 133 -17.52 1.10 6.26
N PHE A 134 -17.44 1.55 4.99
CA PHE A 134 -18.62 1.99 4.23
C PHE A 134 -19.63 0.86 3.98
N GLN A 135 -19.16 -0.35 3.68
CA GLN A 135 -20.04 -1.50 3.52
C GLN A 135 -20.83 -1.83 4.78
N LYS A 136 -20.22 -1.68 5.97
CA LYS A 136 -20.91 -1.85 7.25
C LYS A 136 -21.94 -0.75 7.52
N GLN A 137 -21.61 0.51 7.20
CA GLN A 137 -22.54 1.63 7.40
C GLN A 137 -23.80 1.50 6.54
N SER A 138 -23.65 1.11 5.27
CA SER A 138 -24.80 0.88 4.37
C SER A 138 -25.78 -0.15 4.92
N VAL A 139 -25.27 -1.16 5.65
CA VAL A 139 -26.09 -2.22 6.25
C VAL A 139 -26.71 -1.75 7.57
N ALA A 140 -25.98 -0.96 8.36
CA ALA A 140 -26.52 -0.38 9.61
C ALA A 140 -27.64 0.62 9.38
N ASN A 141 -27.60 1.38 8.28
CA ASN A 141 -28.66 2.30 7.88
C ASN A 141 -29.91 1.59 7.32
N MET A 142 -29.83 0.28 7.04
CA MET A 142 -30.99 -0.56 6.72
C MET A 142 -31.46 -1.19 8.04
N GLU A 143 -32.41 -0.53 8.70
CA GLU A 143 -32.80 -0.60 10.12
C GLU A 143 -32.97 -1.99 10.80
N ARG A 144 -32.79 -3.12 10.12
CA ARG A 144 -32.87 -4.46 10.72
C ARG A 144 -31.97 -5.46 10.01
N THR A 145 -30.72 -5.60 10.46
CA THR A 145 -29.89 -6.76 10.08
C THR A 145 -29.04 -7.27 11.25
N ASN A 146 -29.43 -8.43 11.79
CA ASN A 146 -28.64 -9.20 12.79
C ASN A 146 -27.57 -10.10 12.15
N THR A 147 -27.32 -9.96 10.85
CA THR A 147 -26.42 -10.84 10.10
C THR A 147 -24.97 -10.49 10.42
N ASN A 148 -24.37 -11.30 11.28
CA ASN A 148 -22.97 -11.19 11.66
C ASN A 148 -22.11 -11.14 10.39
N CYS A 149 -21.40 -10.03 10.13
CA CYS A 149 -20.54 -9.85 8.96
C CYS A 149 -19.26 -10.70 9.02
N LYS A 150 -19.38 -11.98 9.41
CA LYS A 150 -18.31 -12.97 9.41
C LYS A 150 -17.94 -13.21 7.95
N THR A 151 -16.74 -12.79 7.55
CA THR A 151 -16.20 -13.16 6.26
C THR A 151 -15.58 -14.55 6.34
N TYR A 152 -15.88 -15.39 5.35
CA TYR A 152 -15.22 -16.67 5.16
C TYR A 152 -14.33 -16.60 3.91
N PRO A 153 -13.03 -16.95 3.99
CA PRO A 153 -12.29 -17.35 5.19
C PRO A 153 -12.06 -16.18 6.17
N LYS A 154 -11.94 -16.49 7.48
CA LYS A 154 -11.82 -15.47 8.55
C LYS A 154 -10.65 -14.52 8.28
N GLY A 155 -10.93 -13.21 8.34
CA GLY A 155 -9.92 -12.15 8.18
C GLY A 155 -9.57 -11.81 6.73
N PHE A 156 -10.09 -12.55 5.75
CA PHE A 156 -9.98 -12.21 4.33
C PHE A 156 -11.13 -11.30 3.90
N TYR A 157 -10.82 -10.33 3.04
CA TYR A 157 -11.80 -9.41 2.46
C TYR A 157 -11.49 -9.19 0.99
N THR A 158 -12.52 -8.96 0.18
CA THR A 158 -12.39 -8.80 -1.27
C THR A 158 -11.93 -7.40 -1.64
N ILE A 159 -10.88 -7.31 -2.45
CA ILE A 159 -10.44 -6.05 -3.03
C ILE A 159 -10.06 -6.22 -4.51
N SER A 160 -10.83 -5.56 -5.37
CA SER A 160 -10.60 -5.60 -6.82
C SER A 160 -9.46 -4.64 -7.18
N CYS A 161 -8.72 -4.97 -8.25
CA CYS A 161 -7.73 -4.05 -8.79
C CYS A 161 -8.39 -2.75 -9.28
N ASN A 162 -9.61 -2.83 -9.83
CA ASN A 162 -10.35 -1.67 -10.30
C ASN A 162 -10.65 -0.69 -9.14
N TYR A 163 -11.05 -1.22 -7.98
CA TYR A 163 -11.30 -0.39 -6.80
C TYR A 163 -10.03 0.31 -6.33
N LEU A 164 -8.92 -0.44 -6.19
CA LEU A 164 -7.63 0.14 -5.80
C LEU A 164 -7.13 1.18 -6.81
N ALA A 165 -7.22 0.88 -8.10
CA ALA A 165 -6.86 1.78 -9.19
C ALA A 165 -7.63 3.10 -9.11
N LYS A 166 -8.97 3.04 -8.92
CA LYS A 166 -9.82 4.21 -8.76
C LYS A 166 -9.46 5.01 -7.52
N CYS A 167 -9.24 4.36 -6.39
CA CYS A 167 -8.87 5.04 -5.14
C CYS A 167 -7.53 5.77 -5.22
N LEU A 168 -6.57 5.20 -5.94
CA LEU A 168 -5.20 5.71 -6.04
C LEU A 168 -4.93 6.60 -7.26
N GLY A 169 -5.86 6.66 -8.22
CA GLY A 169 -5.62 7.33 -9.49
C GLY A 169 -4.55 6.67 -10.36
N VAL A 170 -4.38 5.35 -10.26
CA VAL A 170 -3.36 4.58 -11.03
C VAL A 170 -4.02 3.56 -11.96
N SER A 171 -3.25 3.04 -12.93
CA SER A 171 -3.76 1.99 -13.81
C SER A 171 -4.08 0.69 -13.06
N LYS A 172 -4.99 -0.12 -13.61
CA LYS A 172 -5.33 -1.45 -13.07
C LYS A 172 -4.10 -2.36 -12.96
N THR A 173 -3.19 -2.26 -13.93
CA THR A 173 -1.93 -3.02 -13.96
C THR A 173 -1.00 -2.60 -12.82
N THR A 174 -0.88 -1.30 -12.55
CA THR A 174 -0.12 -0.80 -11.41
C THR A 174 -0.71 -1.29 -10.07
N ALA A 175 -2.04 -1.22 -9.91
CA ALA A 175 -2.71 -1.74 -8.72
C ALA A 175 -2.53 -3.26 -8.54
N TYR A 176 -2.48 -4.02 -9.63
CA TYR A 176 -2.13 -5.44 -9.61
C TYR A 176 -0.69 -5.67 -9.13
N ASN A 177 0.26 -4.88 -9.65
CA ASN A 177 1.67 -4.96 -9.26
C ASN A 177 1.87 -4.62 -7.78
N PHE A 178 1.15 -3.63 -7.23
CA PHE A 178 1.19 -3.34 -5.79
C PHE A 178 0.77 -4.55 -4.94
N LYS A 179 -0.30 -5.25 -5.32
CA LYS A 179 -0.70 -6.50 -4.64
C LYS A 179 0.35 -7.59 -4.78
N LYS A 180 1.00 -7.71 -5.94
CA LYS A 180 2.06 -8.70 -6.18
C LYS A 180 3.29 -8.42 -5.29
N GLU A 181 3.75 -7.17 -5.24
CA GLU A 181 4.90 -6.76 -4.43
C GLU A 181 4.65 -6.96 -2.93
N ALA A 182 3.52 -6.47 -2.42
CA ALA A 182 3.16 -6.63 -1.01
C ALA A 182 3.00 -8.09 -0.60
N HIS A 183 2.51 -8.94 -1.51
CA HIS A 183 2.37 -10.38 -1.25
C HIS A 183 3.73 -11.10 -1.27
N LYS A 184 4.64 -10.72 -2.18
CA LYS A 184 5.97 -11.33 -2.30
C LYS A 184 6.76 -11.28 -0.99
N VAL A 185 6.70 -10.15 -0.28
CA VAL A 185 7.39 -9.94 1.00
C VAL A 185 6.59 -10.49 2.20
N GLY A 186 5.31 -10.83 2.02
CA GLY A 186 4.49 -11.40 3.08
C GLY A 186 3.77 -10.38 3.97
N PHE A 187 3.81 -9.08 3.66
CA PHE A 187 3.00 -8.07 4.39
C PHE A 187 1.49 -8.26 4.20
N ILE A 188 1.09 -8.91 3.09
CA ILE A 188 -0.29 -9.35 2.86
C ILE A 188 -0.34 -10.81 2.42
N THR A 189 -1.42 -11.48 2.83
CA THR A 189 -1.76 -12.81 2.31
C THR A 189 -2.86 -12.66 1.26
N LYS A 190 -2.58 -13.12 0.04
CA LYS A 190 -3.52 -13.09 -1.09
C LYS A 190 -4.05 -14.49 -1.37
N LYS A 191 -5.37 -14.66 -1.42
CA LYS A 191 -6.04 -15.87 -1.91
C LYS A 191 -6.83 -15.55 -3.17
N LYS A 192 -6.72 -16.43 -4.17
CA LYS A 192 -7.56 -16.34 -5.38
C LYS A 192 -8.99 -16.62 -4.97
N ASN A 193 -9.92 -15.81 -5.48
CA ASN A 193 -11.34 -16.03 -5.29
C ASN A 193 -11.93 -16.56 -6.59
N THR A 194 -12.29 -17.83 -6.62
CA THR A 194 -12.87 -18.46 -7.82
C THR A 194 -14.14 -19.20 -7.45
N VAL A 195 -15.19 -18.91 -8.19
CA VAL A 195 -16.51 -19.52 -8.00
C VAL A 195 -16.79 -20.39 -9.22
N PHE A 196 -17.23 -21.63 -9.00
CA PHE A 196 -17.66 -22.50 -10.09
C PHE A 196 -18.99 -22.00 -10.65
N ILE A 197 -19.16 -22.12 -11.95
CA ILE A 197 -20.43 -21.78 -12.58
C ILE A 197 -21.32 -23.02 -12.48
N THR A 198 -22.50 -22.86 -11.90
CA THR A 198 -23.51 -23.91 -11.77
C THR A 198 -24.75 -23.59 -12.59
N ASP A 199 -25.51 -24.62 -12.94
CA ASP A 199 -26.85 -24.50 -13.46
C ASP A 199 -27.87 -24.21 -12.34
N ASP A 200 -29.14 -24.18 -12.71
CA ASP A 200 -30.25 -23.91 -11.80
C ASP A 200 -30.48 -25.06 -10.78
N ASN A 201 -29.94 -26.25 -11.07
CA ASN A 201 -29.97 -27.45 -10.21
C ASN A 201 -28.72 -27.58 -9.31
N GLY A 202 -27.74 -26.67 -9.44
CA GLY A 202 -26.48 -26.69 -8.69
C GLY A 202 -25.36 -27.55 -9.31
N GLU A 203 -25.58 -28.14 -10.48
CA GLU A 203 -24.57 -28.89 -11.21
C GLU A 203 -23.58 -27.95 -11.90
N ARG A 204 -22.29 -28.33 -11.89
CA ARG A 204 -21.22 -27.48 -12.42
C ARG A 204 -21.12 -27.59 -13.94
N TYR A 205 -21.15 -26.46 -14.63
CA TYR A 205 -20.88 -26.43 -16.06
C TYR A 205 -19.48 -26.91 -16.39
N ASN A 206 -19.39 -27.87 -17.30
CA ASN A 206 -18.13 -28.34 -17.86
C ASN A 206 -17.59 -27.37 -18.93
N ASN A 207 -16.42 -27.67 -19.49
CA ASN A 207 -15.81 -26.82 -20.52
C ASN A 207 -16.57 -26.74 -21.86
N SER A 208 -17.43 -27.72 -22.21
CA SER A 208 -18.21 -27.68 -23.47
C SER A 208 -19.27 -26.57 -23.45
N HIS A 209 -19.80 -26.25 -22.27
CA HIS A 209 -20.77 -25.17 -22.08
C HIS A 209 -20.19 -23.76 -22.20
N TYR A 210 -18.87 -23.60 -22.45
CA TYR A 210 -18.21 -22.29 -22.41
C TYR A 210 -18.77 -21.28 -23.41
N HIS A 211 -18.97 -21.67 -24.67
CA HIS A 211 -19.46 -20.75 -25.72
C HIS A 211 -20.91 -20.35 -25.46
N THR A 212 -21.77 -21.33 -25.20
CA THR A 212 -23.18 -21.12 -24.84
C THR A 212 -23.31 -20.21 -23.62
N TYR A 213 -22.60 -20.51 -22.53
CA TYR A 213 -22.67 -19.70 -21.33
C TYR A 213 -22.18 -18.26 -21.58
N LYS A 214 -21.07 -18.08 -22.30
CA LYS A 214 -20.51 -16.75 -22.59
C LYS A 214 -21.45 -15.88 -23.44
N LEU A 215 -22.16 -16.48 -24.40
CA LEU A 215 -23.08 -15.77 -25.31
C LEU A 215 -24.39 -15.39 -24.62
N TYR A 216 -25.00 -16.32 -23.88
CA TYR A 216 -26.38 -16.16 -23.37
C TYR A 216 -26.46 -15.66 -21.93
N ARG A 217 -25.69 -16.22 -20.99
CA ARG A 217 -25.77 -15.88 -19.55
C ARG A 217 -24.59 -15.03 -19.04
N GLY A 218 -23.50 -14.97 -19.81
CA GLY A 218 -22.21 -14.46 -19.36
C GLY A 218 -21.86 -13.05 -19.81
N LYS A 219 -22.72 -12.29 -20.51
CA LYS A 219 -22.35 -10.99 -21.12
C LYS A 219 -21.72 -10.00 -20.11
N SER A 220 -22.29 -9.88 -18.91
CA SER A 220 -21.75 -9.02 -17.83
C SER A 220 -20.46 -9.54 -17.20
N ASN A 221 -20.20 -10.84 -17.29
CA ASN A 221 -19.07 -11.53 -16.66
C ASN A 221 -18.05 -12.08 -17.66
N ALA A 222 -18.20 -11.80 -18.96
CA ALA A 222 -17.52 -12.50 -20.05
C ALA A 222 -15.98 -12.45 -19.92
N GLY A 223 -15.43 -11.30 -19.49
CA GLY A 223 -13.99 -11.12 -19.28
C GLY A 223 -13.43 -11.85 -18.04
N ARG A 224 -14.30 -12.37 -17.17
CA ARG A 224 -13.96 -12.98 -15.86
C ARG A 224 -14.07 -14.49 -15.87
N ILE A 225 -14.75 -15.07 -16.86
CA ILE A 225 -14.90 -16.52 -17.01
C ILE A 225 -13.55 -17.13 -17.42
N ARG A 226 -13.20 -18.27 -16.81
CA ARG A 226 -12.03 -19.08 -17.15
C ARG A 226 -12.44 -20.54 -17.27
N ARG A 227 -11.84 -21.24 -18.23
CA ARG A 227 -11.90 -22.70 -18.29
C ARG A 227 -11.04 -23.28 -17.16
N GLY A 228 -11.61 -24.17 -16.36
CA GLY A 228 -10.87 -24.96 -15.38
C GLY A 228 -10.42 -26.28 -15.99
N ARG A 229 -9.89 -27.19 -15.14
CA ARG A 229 -9.50 -28.53 -15.58
C ARG A 229 -10.72 -29.35 -16.06
N LYS A 230 -11.82 -29.28 -15.31
CA LYS A 230 -13.09 -29.97 -15.63
C LYS A 230 -14.27 -29.03 -15.78
N TYR A 231 -14.32 -27.97 -14.97
CA TYR A 231 -15.47 -27.08 -14.85
C TYR A 231 -15.12 -25.62 -15.14
N LEU A 232 -16.12 -24.85 -15.57
CA LEU A 232 -16.03 -23.41 -15.73
C LEU A 232 -16.00 -22.71 -14.38
N LYS A 233 -15.26 -21.60 -14.32
CA LYS A 233 -15.11 -20.78 -13.12
C LYS A 233 -15.15 -19.30 -13.45
N ILE A 234 -15.69 -18.49 -12.54
CA ILE A 234 -15.61 -17.04 -12.56
C ILE A 234 -14.49 -16.61 -11.61
N VAL A 235 -13.62 -15.72 -12.09
CA VAL A 235 -12.58 -15.11 -11.26
C VAL A 235 -13.15 -13.87 -10.58
N GLU A 236 -13.30 -13.99 -9.27
CA GLU A 236 -13.75 -12.93 -8.38
C GLU A 236 -12.58 -12.06 -7.88
N ALA A 237 -12.92 -10.94 -7.23
CA ALA A 237 -11.91 -10.09 -6.63
C ALA A 237 -11.09 -10.86 -5.58
N ASP A 238 -9.77 -10.69 -5.62
CA ASP A 238 -8.85 -11.36 -4.68
C ASP A 238 -9.25 -11.14 -3.22
N LEU A 239 -9.09 -12.20 -2.44
CA LEU A 239 -9.25 -12.18 -0.99
C LEU A 239 -7.92 -11.79 -0.36
N ILE A 240 -7.91 -10.71 0.44
CA ILE A 240 -6.72 -10.20 1.11
C ILE A 240 -6.88 -10.22 2.63
N LYS A 241 -5.91 -10.85 3.30
CA LYS A 241 -5.67 -10.77 4.75
C LYS A 241 -4.45 -9.90 5.02
N SER A 242 -4.60 -9.05 6.02
CA SER A 242 -3.56 -8.13 6.49
C SER A 242 -2.65 -8.83 7.49
N ASN A 243 -1.33 -8.72 7.31
CA ASN A 243 -0.35 -9.15 8.32
C ASN A 243 0.26 -7.95 9.08
N ILE A 244 -0.14 -6.72 8.72
CA ILE A 244 0.25 -5.49 9.41
C ILE A 244 -0.98 -4.76 9.96
N HIS A 245 -0.79 -3.87 10.94
CA HIS A 245 -1.87 -3.18 11.63
C HIS A 245 -1.74 -1.66 11.52
N LEU A 246 -2.79 -1.04 10.98
CA LEU A 246 -2.93 0.42 10.93
C LEU A 246 -3.55 0.93 12.23
N LYS A 247 -3.08 2.07 12.74
CA LYS A 247 -3.64 2.76 13.90
C LYS A 247 -3.97 4.20 13.55
N LYS A 248 -5.03 4.75 14.14
CA LYS A 248 -5.31 6.19 14.07
C LYS A 248 -4.42 6.89 15.11
N LYS A 249 -3.76 7.98 14.70
CA LYS A 249 -2.97 8.81 15.61
C LYS A 249 -3.76 10.05 15.99
N ARG A 250 -3.78 10.43 17.27
CA ARG A 250 -4.49 11.65 17.74
C ARG A 250 -3.85 12.92 17.14
N ILE A 251 -2.51 12.95 17.08
CA ILE A 251 -1.71 14.09 16.57
C ILE A 251 -0.52 13.53 15.78
N PHE A 252 -0.28 14.04 14.57
CA PHE A 252 0.96 13.84 13.82
C PHE A 252 1.92 14.98 14.07
#